data_AF-A0A962WJ45-F1
#
_entry.id   AF-A0A962WJ45-F1
#
_cell.length_a   1.000
_cell.length_b   1.000
_cell.length_c   1.000
_cell.angle_alpha   90.00
_cell.angle_beta   90.00
_cell.angle_gamma   90.00
#
_symmetry.space_group_name_H-M   'P 1'
#
loop_
_entity.id
_entity.type
_entity.pdbx_description
1 polymer ?
#
loop_
_entity_poly.entity_id
_entity_poly.type
_entity_poly.pdbx_seq_one_letter_code
_entity_poly.pdbx_strand_id
1 'polypeptide(L)'
;MLAVAMLVLCCGQVVPARAQTSAQPAASDDSELVWCVDEALSLVKRKPRWRCDGRVVSADEAARIRDARVQRIKRALDPEPVVPGRRLGGTGTGFFITREGHVLTNHHVVDDCPTLTVTPAGREETVATLLGADPSRDLAVLRTGVRTTTPALFRAGAAPRPGEPVAVIGYPLHGRVVIKPQLVHGRVAERDMAGRPGVLTLRVDVRRGNSGGPVLDAGGRVLGVVFAAIDTPAVYARTGKRIRNVALGLSLRIVREFLSAQGVRAGEAPEANPLSADDLFEHGRAFIAQIRCWR
;
A
#
# COMPACT_ATOMS: atom_id res chain seq x y z
N MET A 1 -4.57 17.00 -70.80
CA MET A 1 -3.98 16.71 -72.12
C MET A 1 -3.74 15.21 -72.23
N LEU A 2 -4.18 14.64 -73.35
CA LEU A 2 -4.07 13.23 -73.76
C LEU A 2 -2.64 12.70 -73.79
N ALA A 3 -2.46 11.39 -73.58
CA ALA A 3 -1.79 10.44 -74.50
C ALA A 3 -1.83 9.02 -73.89
N VAL A 4 -2.67 8.11 -74.39
CA VAL A 4 -2.43 7.12 -75.48
C VAL A 4 -1.72 5.85 -74.97
N ALA A 5 -2.50 4.78 -75.01
CA ALA A 5 -2.12 3.40 -74.74
C ALA A 5 -1.21 2.83 -75.83
N MET A 6 -0.25 2.00 -75.44
CA MET A 6 0.53 1.16 -76.35
C MET A 6 0.29 -0.30 -75.97
N LEU A 7 -0.48 -0.99 -76.81
CA LEU A 7 -0.77 -2.42 -76.72
C LEU A 7 0.39 -3.18 -77.40
N VAL A 8 1.11 -4.01 -76.66
CA VAL A 8 2.11 -4.93 -77.23
C VAL A 8 1.67 -6.36 -76.93
N LEU A 9 1.37 -7.09 -78.01
CA LEU A 9 1.21 -8.54 -78.05
C LEU A 9 2.50 -9.22 -77.54
N CYS A 10 2.36 -10.22 -76.68
CA CYS A 10 3.40 -11.24 -76.52
C CYS A 10 2.79 -12.64 -76.52
N CYS A 11 3.19 -13.41 -77.55
CA CYS A 11 3.05 -14.85 -77.64
C CYS A 11 3.68 -15.55 -76.44
N GLY A 12 3.04 -16.64 -76.04
CA GLY A 12 3.41 -17.43 -74.88
C GLY A 12 4.69 -18.24 -75.02
N GLN A 13 5.27 -18.54 -73.86
CA GLN A 13 6.03 -19.76 -73.63
C GLN A 13 5.61 -20.34 -72.27
N VAL A 14 5.17 -21.59 -72.31
CA VAL A 14 4.86 -22.39 -71.13
C VAL A 14 6.18 -22.82 -70.48
N VAL A 15 6.45 -22.33 -69.27
CA VAL A 15 7.58 -22.76 -68.43
C VAL A 15 7.06 -23.77 -67.40
N PRO A 16 7.71 -24.93 -67.19
CA PRO A 16 7.20 -25.94 -66.27
C PRO A 16 7.34 -25.48 -64.82
N ALA A 17 6.33 -25.78 -64.01
CA ALA A 17 6.28 -25.47 -62.59
C ALA A 17 7.43 -26.17 -61.85
N ARG A 18 8.33 -25.39 -61.25
CA ARG A 18 9.27 -25.87 -60.23
C ARG A 18 8.47 -26.33 -59.02
N ALA A 19 8.55 -27.63 -58.71
CA ALA A 19 8.12 -28.15 -57.41
C ALA A 19 8.94 -27.47 -56.32
N GLN A 20 8.31 -26.57 -55.57
CA GLN A 20 8.86 -26.03 -54.33
C GLN A 20 8.69 -27.12 -53.27
N THR A 21 9.76 -27.87 -53.01
CA THR A 21 9.87 -28.66 -51.79
C THR A 21 9.99 -27.70 -50.62
N SER A 22 8.86 -27.30 -50.05
CA SER A 22 8.82 -26.63 -48.76
C SER A 22 9.12 -27.67 -47.69
N ALA A 23 10.39 -27.81 -47.34
CA ALA A 23 10.76 -28.45 -46.09
C ALA A 23 10.26 -27.55 -44.95
N GLN A 24 9.06 -27.83 -44.43
CA GLN A 24 8.64 -27.33 -43.14
C GLN A 24 9.66 -27.80 -42.09
N PRO A 25 10.24 -26.92 -41.26
CA PRO A 25 11.05 -27.38 -40.15
C PRO A 25 10.15 -28.21 -39.25
N ALA A 26 10.60 -29.43 -38.94
CA ALA A 26 9.92 -30.32 -37.99
C ALA A 26 9.62 -29.52 -36.71
N ALA A 27 8.35 -29.50 -36.30
CA ALA A 27 7.94 -28.94 -35.02
C ALA A 27 8.80 -29.61 -33.94
N SER A 28 9.78 -28.88 -33.42
CA SER A 28 10.57 -29.35 -32.29
C SER A 28 9.60 -29.64 -31.16
N ASP A 29 9.72 -30.81 -30.56
CA ASP A 29 8.97 -31.23 -29.38
C ASP A 29 9.34 -30.35 -28.17
N ASP A 30 8.89 -29.09 -28.19
CA ASP A 30 9.11 -28.12 -27.12
C ASP A 30 8.02 -28.25 -26.04
N SER A 31 7.32 -29.40 -26.04
CA SER A 31 6.32 -29.78 -25.04
C SER A 31 6.97 -30.20 -23.71
N GLU A 32 8.31 -30.35 -23.69
CA GLU A 32 9.08 -30.66 -22.49
C GLU A 32 8.75 -29.67 -21.37
N LEU A 33 8.27 -30.22 -20.26
CA LEU A 33 7.95 -29.43 -19.07
C LEU A 33 9.22 -29.13 -18.30
N VAL A 34 9.61 -27.86 -18.31
CA VAL A 34 10.78 -27.35 -17.59
C VAL A 34 10.37 -26.60 -16.33
N TRP A 35 11.29 -26.50 -15.38
CA TRP A 35 11.14 -25.59 -14.23
C TRP A 35 11.59 -24.20 -14.64
N CYS A 36 10.62 -23.32 -14.87
CA CYS A 36 10.85 -21.94 -15.27
C CYS A 36 10.84 -21.01 -14.05
N VAL A 37 11.87 -20.19 -13.90
CA VAL A 37 12.01 -19.18 -12.84
C VAL A 37 11.64 -17.81 -13.41
N ASP A 38 10.64 -17.19 -12.80
CA ASP A 38 10.40 -15.75 -12.90
C ASP A 38 11.28 -15.05 -11.85
N GLU A 39 12.39 -14.46 -12.30
CA GLU A 39 13.37 -13.82 -11.41
C GLU A 39 12.78 -12.62 -10.67
N ALA A 40 11.91 -11.84 -11.33
CA ALA A 40 11.25 -10.67 -10.73
C ALA A 40 10.33 -11.05 -9.55
N LEU A 41 9.68 -12.21 -9.63
CA LEU A 41 8.78 -12.72 -8.58
C LEU A 41 9.43 -13.79 -7.69
N SER A 42 10.68 -14.17 -7.97
CA SER A 42 11.35 -15.39 -7.48
C SER A 42 10.44 -16.62 -7.52
N LEU A 43 9.63 -16.77 -8.58
CA LEU A 43 8.56 -17.75 -8.64
C LEU A 43 8.90 -18.86 -9.63
N VAL A 44 8.85 -20.09 -9.15
CA VAL A 44 9.07 -21.27 -10.01
C VAL A 44 7.75 -21.83 -10.48
N LYS A 45 7.60 -22.03 -11.78
CA LYS A 45 6.44 -22.71 -12.39
C LYS A 45 6.92 -23.83 -13.32
N ARG A 46 6.19 -24.93 -13.34
CA ARG A 46 6.39 -25.99 -14.33
C ARG A 46 5.57 -25.64 -15.57
N LYS A 47 6.25 -25.45 -16.70
CA LYS A 47 5.62 -25.03 -17.96
C LYS A 47 6.38 -25.64 -19.13
N PRO A 48 5.75 -25.75 -20.32
CA PRO A 48 6.48 -26.07 -21.54
C PRO A 48 7.62 -25.08 -21.77
N ARG A 49 8.73 -25.55 -22.32
CA ARG A 49 9.94 -24.76 -22.52
C ARG A 49 9.71 -23.52 -23.38
N TRP A 50 8.92 -23.60 -24.46
CA TRP A 50 8.54 -22.44 -25.28
C TRP A 50 7.79 -21.33 -24.52
N ARG A 51 7.18 -21.65 -23.35
CA ARG A 51 6.42 -20.71 -22.51
C ARG A 51 7.22 -20.25 -21.28
N CYS A 52 8.52 -20.51 -21.26
CA CYS A 52 9.41 -20.03 -20.22
C CYS A 52 10.07 -18.72 -20.66
N ASP A 53 9.50 -17.59 -20.27
CA ASP A 53 10.08 -16.25 -20.50
C ASP A 53 11.26 -15.94 -19.55
N GLY A 54 11.60 -16.88 -18.67
CA GLY A 54 12.61 -16.74 -17.63
C GLY A 54 13.69 -17.81 -17.70
N ARG A 55 14.36 -18.07 -16.57
CA ARG A 55 15.48 -19.01 -16.52
C ARG A 55 14.98 -20.43 -16.30
N VAL A 56 15.42 -21.38 -17.14
CA VAL A 56 15.20 -22.81 -16.94
C VAL A 56 16.21 -23.35 -15.94
N VAL A 57 15.76 -24.07 -14.91
CA VAL A 57 16.60 -24.60 -13.83
C VAL A 57 16.37 -26.09 -13.59
N SER A 58 17.31 -26.74 -12.88
CA SER A 58 17.15 -28.14 -12.47
C SER A 58 16.05 -28.30 -11.42
N ALA A 59 15.59 -29.53 -11.21
CA ALA A 59 14.58 -29.83 -10.19
C ALA A 59 15.05 -29.45 -8.76
N ASP A 60 16.32 -29.68 -8.45
CA ASP A 60 16.92 -29.36 -7.15
C ASP A 60 17.03 -27.85 -6.93
N GLU A 61 17.44 -27.11 -7.95
CA GLU A 61 17.48 -25.65 -7.89
C GLU A 61 16.07 -25.05 -7.78
N ALA A 62 15.12 -25.59 -8.56
CA ALA A 62 13.70 -25.25 -8.46
C ALA A 62 13.15 -25.47 -7.04
N ALA A 63 13.53 -26.58 -6.38
CA ALA A 63 13.17 -26.85 -4.99
C ALA A 63 13.77 -25.82 -4.04
N ARG A 64 15.07 -25.52 -4.16
CA ARG A 64 15.75 -24.50 -3.34
C ARG A 64 15.11 -23.11 -3.47
N ILE A 65 14.76 -22.68 -4.69
CA ILE A 65 14.11 -21.38 -4.93
C ILE A 65 12.71 -21.36 -4.32
N ARG A 66 11.93 -22.44 -4.46
CA ARG A 66 10.61 -22.56 -3.82
C ARG A 66 10.72 -22.50 -2.30
N ASP A 67 11.64 -23.26 -1.71
CA ASP A 67 11.84 -23.31 -0.26
C ASP A 67 12.31 -21.96 0.27
N ALA A 68 13.27 -21.31 -0.39
CA ALA A 68 13.71 -19.96 -0.03
C ALA A 68 12.55 -18.95 -0.09
N ARG A 69 11.70 -19.03 -1.13
CA ARG A 69 10.49 -18.20 -1.23
C ARG A 69 9.50 -18.51 -0.10
N VAL A 70 9.26 -19.77 0.22
CA VAL A 70 8.39 -20.19 1.33
C VAL A 70 8.93 -19.68 2.66
N GLN A 71 10.23 -19.82 2.93
CA GLN A 71 10.86 -19.33 4.16
C GLN A 71 10.78 -17.81 4.26
N ARG A 72 11.00 -17.10 3.15
CA ARG A 72 10.83 -15.64 3.09
C ARG A 72 9.39 -15.22 3.37
N ILE A 73 8.40 -15.93 2.81
CA ILE A 73 6.98 -15.71 3.08
C ILE A 73 6.67 -16.02 4.55
N LYS A 74 7.16 -17.13 5.10
CA LYS A 74 7.00 -17.48 6.52
C LYS A 74 7.57 -16.43 7.46
N ARG A 75 8.78 -15.93 7.20
CA ARG A 75 9.37 -14.83 7.98
C ARG A 75 8.59 -13.51 7.85
N ALA A 76 7.99 -13.24 6.68
CA ALA A 76 7.13 -12.08 6.50
C ALA A 76 5.74 -12.24 7.18
N LEU A 77 5.26 -13.48 7.30
CA LEU A 77 4.00 -13.84 7.97
C LEU A 77 4.14 -13.82 9.50
N ASP A 78 5.23 -14.39 9.99
CA ASP A 78 5.56 -14.51 11.40
C ASP A 78 6.96 -13.90 11.61
N PRO A 79 7.06 -12.56 11.63
CA PRO A 79 8.33 -11.91 11.93
C PRO A 79 8.80 -12.37 13.31
N GLU A 80 10.08 -12.74 13.41
CA GLU A 80 10.66 -12.98 14.72
C GLU A 80 10.52 -11.71 15.55
N PRO A 81 9.98 -11.81 16.76
CA PRO A 81 9.79 -10.64 17.59
C PRO A 81 11.17 -10.05 17.89
N VAL A 82 11.32 -8.75 17.67
CA VAL A 82 12.51 -7.98 18.13
C VAL A 82 12.74 -8.17 19.63
N VAL A 83 11.68 -8.54 20.37
CA VAL A 83 11.75 -8.90 21.78
C VAL A 83 11.50 -10.39 21.98
N PRO A 84 12.51 -11.19 22.35
CA PRO A 84 12.38 -12.64 22.55
C PRO A 84 11.23 -13.02 23.49
N GLY A 85 10.50 -14.08 23.14
CA GLY A 85 9.44 -14.65 23.98
C GLY A 85 8.06 -13.99 23.86
N ARG A 86 7.89 -12.95 23.03
CA ARG A 86 6.60 -12.27 22.82
C ARG A 86 5.88 -12.76 21.55
N ARG A 87 4.55 -12.67 21.54
CA ARG A 87 3.72 -12.95 20.35
C ARG A 87 3.10 -11.67 19.82
N LEU A 88 2.91 -11.60 18.50
CA LEU A 88 2.23 -10.46 17.88
C LEU A 88 0.75 -10.43 18.30
N GLY A 89 0.37 -9.42 19.09
CA GLY A 89 -0.99 -9.24 19.61
C GLY A 89 -1.84 -8.29 18.76
N GLY A 90 -1.22 -7.32 18.08
CA GLY A 90 -1.94 -6.35 17.26
C GLY A 90 -1.02 -5.58 16.32
N THR A 91 -1.62 -4.96 15.31
CA THR A 91 -0.91 -4.12 14.34
C THR A 91 -1.76 -2.93 13.93
N GLY A 92 -1.10 -1.82 13.63
CA GLY A 92 -1.74 -0.64 13.02
C GLY A 92 -0.76 0.15 12.17
N THR A 93 -1.20 1.33 11.76
CA THR A 93 -0.38 2.31 11.06
C THR A 93 -0.04 3.44 12.01
N GLY A 94 1.17 3.99 11.89
CA GLY A 94 1.49 5.31 12.39
C GLY A 94 2.30 6.07 11.36
N PHE A 95 2.66 7.30 11.67
CA PHE A 95 3.51 8.10 10.80
C PHE A 95 4.35 9.10 11.59
N PHE A 96 5.57 9.35 11.10
CA PHE A 96 6.50 10.29 11.70
C PHE A 96 6.01 11.72 11.52
N ILE A 97 5.92 12.46 12.62
CA ILE A 97 5.44 13.86 12.65
C ILE A 97 6.55 14.87 12.99
N THR A 98 7.71 14.40 13.45
CA THR A 98 8.89 15.23 13.69
C THR A 98 10.19 14.52 13.28
N ARG A 99 11.28 15.28 13.10
CA ARG A 99 12.59 14.73 12.71
C ARG A 99 13.25 13.90 13.82
N GLU A 100 12.87 14.16 15.07
CA GLU A 100 13.37 13.51 16.28
C GLU A 100 12.81 12.10 16.49
N GLY A 101 11.85 11.67 15.67
CA GLY A 101 11.32 10.30 15.72
C GLY A 101 10.02 10.13 16.47
N HIS A 102 9.22 11.19 16.60
CA HIS A 102 7.84 11.08 17.11
C HIS A 102 6.91 10.50 16.05
N VAL A 103 6.12 9.49 16.44
CA VAL A 103 5.18 8.79 15.56
C VAL A 103 3.77 8.94 16.12
N LEU A 104 2.85 9.45 15.30
CA LEU A 104 1.44 9.58 15.64
C LEU A 104 0.67 8.32 15.20
N THR A 105 -0.26 7.86 16.02
CA THR A 105 -1.17 6.73 15.74
C THR A 105 -2.44 6.83 16.59
N ASN A 106 -3.28 5.78 16.58
CA ASN A 106 -4.41 5.66 17.48
C ASN A 106 -4.05 5.02 18.82
N HIS A 107 -4.82 5.36 19.85
CA HIS A 107 -4.70 4.75 21.17
C HIS A 107 -4.96 3.24 21.12
N HIS A 108 -6.04 2.80 20.48
CA HIS A 108 -6.40 1.38 20.45
C HIS A 108 -5.36 0.48 19.75
N VAL A 109 -4.44 1.05 18.96
CA VAL A 109 -3.32 0.32 18.34
C VAL A 109 -2.25 -0.02 19.37
N VAL A 110 -2.11 0.81 20.41
CA VAL A 110 -1.04 0.74 21.42
C VAL A 110 -1.55 0.42 22.82
N ASP A 111 -2.87 0.30 22.97
CA ASP A 111 -3.54 0.00 24.24
C ASP A 111 -3.16 -1.38 24.77
N ASP A 112 -3.00 -1.47 26.10
CA ASP A 112 -2.58 -2.68 26.81
C ASP A 112 -1.44 -3.42 26.09
N CYS A 113 -0.41 -2.65 25.71
CA CYS A 113 0.71 -3.14 24.92
C CYS A 113 2.01 -3.14 25.72
N PRO A 114 2.51 -4.31 26.16
CA PRO A 114 3.75 -4.39 26.93
C PRO A 114 4.98 -3.99 26.13
N THR A 115 4.96 -4.18 24.82
CA THR A 115 6.11 -3.88 23.95
C THR A 115 5.61 -3.39 22.60
N LEU A 116 6.01 -2.17 22.27
CA LEU A 116 5.68 -1.51 21.01
C LEU A 116 6.91 -1.50 20.11
N THR A 117 6.72 -1.88 18.86
CA THR A 117 7.71 -1.67 17.81
C THR A 117 7.13 -0.87 16.65
N VAL A 118 8.02 -0.13 15.99
CA VAL A 118 7.73 0.67 14.81
C VAL A 118 8.63 0.19 13.70
N THR A 119 8.06 -0.12 12.53
CA THR A 119 8.80 -0.46 11.31
C THR A 119 8.54 0.62 10.27
N PRO A 120 9.45 1.60 10.08
CA PRO A 120 9.33 2.56 8.99
C PRO A 120 9.33 1.83 7.63
N ALA A 121 8.64 2.39 6.64
CA ALA A 121 8.58 1.76 5.32
C ALA A 121 9.99 1.57 4.72
N GLY A 122 10.35 0.31 4.45
CA GLY A 122 11.66 -0.05 3.87
C GLY A 122 12.84 0.05 4.84
N ARG A 123 12.59 0.16 6.16
CA ARG A 123 13.65 0.15 7.19
C ARG A 123 13.40 -0.97 8.20
N GLU A 124 14.41 -1.20 9.03
CA GLU A 124 14.34 -2.19 10.11
C GLU A 124 13.35 -1.77 11.20
N GLU A 125 12.82 -2.78 11.89
CA GLU A 125 11.97 -2.61 13.04
C GLU A 125 12.76 -2.07 14.24
N THR A 126 12.16 -1.14 14.98
CA THR A 126 12.77 -0.54 16.17
C THR A 126 11.79 -0.54 17.34
N VAL A 127 12.30 -0.57 18.57
CA VAL A 127 11.49 -0.42 19.77
C VAL A 127 11.01 1.03 19.90
N ALA A 128 9.75 1.19 20.30
CA ALA A 128 9.13 2.47 20.55
C ALA A 128 8.64 2.57 22.00
N THR A 129 8.61 3.79 22.52
CA THR A 129 8.06 4.10 23.85
C THR A 129 6.81 4.93 23.67
N LEU A 130 5.79 4.68 24.49
CA LEU A 130 4.60 5.53 24.55
C LEU A 130 4.97 6.85 25.22
N LEU A 131 4.92 7.95 24.47
CA LEU A 131 5.18 9.28 25.01
C LEU A 131 3.91 9.88 25.64
N GLY A 132 2.76 9.65 25.01
CA GLY A 132 1.48 10.12 25.52
C GLY A 132 0.30 9.51 24.76
N ALA A 133 -0.85 9.44 25.42
CA ALA A 133 -2.06 8.85 24.89
C ALA A 133 -3.30 9.59 25.38
N ASP A 134 -4.33 9.60 24.55
CA ASP A 134 -5.67 10.09 24.87
C ASP A 134 -6.71 9.04 24.42
N PRO A 135 -7.18 8.19 25.36
CA PRO A 135 -8.19 7.18 25.08
C PRO A 135 -9.52 7.78 24.58
N SER A 136 -9.87 9.00 25.01
CA SER A 136 -11.16 9.63 24.66
C SER A 136 -11.21 10.10 23.20
N ARG A 137 -10.05 10.48 22.66
CA ARG A 137 -9.85 10.90 21.27
C ARG A 137 -9.28 9.80 20.39
N ASP A 138 -8.96 8.64 20.96
CA ASP A 138 -8.28 7.53 20.30
C ASP A 138 -6.97 7.94 19.61
N LEU A 139 -6.13 8.70 20.32
CA LEU A 139 -4.83 9.16 19.81
C LEU A 139 -3.69 8.71 20.72
N ALA A 140 -2.54 8.41 20.13
CA ALA A 140 -1.31 8.17 20.85
C ALA A 140 -0.12 8.71 20.07
N VAL A 141 0.90 9.19 20.79
CA VAL A 141 2.19 9.56 20.24
C VAL A 141 3.26 8.68 20.84
N LEU A 142 4.06 8.08 19.97
CA LEU A 142 5.20 7.25 20.32
C LEU A 142 6.49 8.02 20.08
N ARG A 143 7.53 7.67 20.83
CA ARG A 143 8.91 8.10 20.60
C ARG A 143 9.75 6.90 20.21
N THR A 144 10.50 7.06 19.12
CA THR A 144 11.44 6.05 18.60
C THR A 144 12.87 6.58 18.63
N GLY A 145 13.86 5.68 18.52
CA GLY A 145 15.25 6.08 18.29
C GLY A 145 15.55 6.48 16.83
N VAL A 146 14.57 6.37 15.93
CA VAL A 146 14.75 6.60 14.49
C VAL A 146 14.55 8.07 14.17
N ARG A 147 15.60 8.71 13.65
CA ARG A 147 15.48 10.05 13.06
C ARG A 147 14.95 9.94 11.62
N THR A 148 14.07 10.87 11.26
CA THR A 148 13.59 11.00 9.88
C THR A 148 13.97 12.35 9.29
N THR A 149 14.34 12.37 8.02
CA THR A 149 14.58 13.60 7.25
C THR A 149 13.30 14.14 6.61
N THR A 150 12.24 13.35 6.59
CA THR A 150 10.98 13.61 5.88
C THR A 150 9.80 13.31 6.80
N PRO A 151 9.58 14.07 7.89
CA PRO A 151 8.36 13.94 8.66
C PRO A 151 7.15 14.42 7.84
N ALA A 152 5.97 13.89 8.17
CA ALA A 152 4.71 14.34 7.60
C ALA A 152 4.45 15.81 7.98
N LEU A 153 3.93 16.57 7.04
CA LEU A 153 3.52 17.97 7.26
C LEU A 153 2.01 18.06 7.31
N PHE A 154 1.49 18.76 8.31
CA PHE A 154 0.06 19.00 8.45
C PHE A 154 -0.36 20.15 7.54
N ARG A 155 -1.56 20.08 6.98
CA ARG A 155 -2.07 21.19 6.19
C ARG A 155 -2.35 22.39 7.08
N ALA A 156 -1.71 23.50 6.75
CA ALA A 156 -1.97 24.80 7.35
C ALA A 156 -3.30 25.37 6.81
N GLY A 157 -4.02 26.11 7.67
CA GLY A 157 -5.23 26.83 7.27
C GLY A 157 -6.52 26.01 7.42
N ALA A 158 -7.38 26.08 6.40
CA ALA A 158 -8.78 25.67 6.49
C ALA A 158 -8.99 24.14 6.56
N ALA A 159 -10.09 23.77 7.21
CA ALA A 159 -10.56 22.39 7.27
C ALA A 159 -10.86 21.82 5.86
N PRO A 160 -10.83 20.49 5.68
CA PRO A 160 -11.16 19.85 4.41
C PRO A 160 -12.57 20.19 3.92
N ARG A 161 -12.67 20.47 2.62
CA ARG A 161 -13.94 20.81 1.97
C ARG A 161 -14.73 19.53 1.65
N PRO A 162 -16.07 19.55 1.69
CA PRO A 162 -16.88 18.45 1.16
C PRO A 162 -16.51 18.12 -0.29
N GLY A 163 -16.34 16.83 -0.61
CA GLY A 163 -15.95 16.36 -1.95
C GLY A 163 -14.46 16.49 -2.29
N GLU A 164 -13.65 17.11 -1.42
CA GLU A 164 -12.21 17.27 -1.63
C GLU A 164 -11.51 15.91 -1.81
N PRO A 165 -10.66 15.74 -2.84
CA PRO A 165 -9.88 14.51 -3.03
C PRO A 165 -8.96 14.26 -1.84
N VAL A 166 -8.96 13.01 -1.36
CA VAL A 166 -8.03 12.57 -0.31
C VAL A 166 -7.43 11.22 -0.67
N ALA A 167 -6.33 10.89 0.00
CA ALA A 167 -5.79 9.55 0.02
C ALA A 167 -5.55 9.11 1.47
N VAL A 168 -5.65 7.81 1.74
CA VAL A 168 -5.21 7.23 3.01
C VAL A 168 -4.10 6.26 2.69
N ILE A 169 -3.00 6.36 3.41
CA ILE A 169 -1.90 5.41 3.32
C ILE A 169 -1.72 4.68 4.63
N GLY A 170 -1.52 3.37 4.56
CA GLY A 170 -1.33 2.55 5.74
C GLY A 170 -1.00 1.09 5.43
N TYR A 171 -1.09 0.25 6.44
CA TYR A 171 -0.76 -1.17 6.38
C TYR A 171 -2.03 -2.02 6.56
N PRO A 172 -2.90 -2.12 5.54
CA PRO A 172 -4.12 -2.91 5.63
C PRO A 172 -3.81 -4.40 5.88
N LEU A 173 -4.48 -4.96 6.87
CA LEU A 173 -4.39 -6.37 7.22
C LEU A 173 -5.03 -7.25 6.14
N HIS A 174 -4.25 -8.17 5.60
CA HIS A 174 -4.70 -9.24 4.71
C HIS A 174 -4.41 -10.59 5.38
N GLY A 175 -5.23 -10.97 6.37
CA GLY A 175 -4.96 -12.14 7.21
C GLY A 175 -3.84 -11.86 8.22
N ARG A 176 -2.87 -12.79 8.37
CA ARG A 176 -1.70 -12.64 9.26
C ARG A 176 -0.52 -11.91 8.61
N VAL A 177 -0.58 -11.63 7.31
CA VAL A 177 0.55 -11.06 6.56
C VAL A 177 0.47 -9.55 6.55
N VAL A 178 1.58 -8.87 6.82
CA VAL A 178 1.74 -7.45 6.56
C VAL A 178 2.73 -7.28 5.42
N ILE A 179 2.20 -7.04 4.21
CA ILE A 179 2.97 -7.30 2.98
C ILE A 179 3.65 -6.04 2.45
N LYS A 180 3.03 -4.86 2.57
CA LYS A 180 3.50 -3.57 2.08
C LYS A 180 2.52 -2.47 2.49
N PRO A 181 2.95 -1.21 2.55
CA PRO A 181 2.01 -0.11 2.64
C PRO A 181 1.14 -0.03 1.37
N GLN A 182 -0.09 0.41 1.52
CA GLN A 182 -1.03 0.66 0.42
C GLN A 182 -1.60 2.07 0.56
N LEU A 183 -1.78 2.75 -0.57
CA LEU A 183 -2.47 4.02 -0.66
C LEU A 183 -3.81 3.81 -1.36
N VAL A 184 -4.88 4.27 -0.71
CA VAL A 184 -6.25 4.18 -1.20
C VAL A 184 -6.83 5.57 -1.39
N HIS A 185 -7.35 5.84 -2.57
CA HIS A 185 -7.95 7.13 -2.90
C HIS A 185 -9.40 7.22 -2.48
N GLY A 186 -9.84 8.44 -2.17
CA GLY A 186 -11.18 8.74 -1.76
C GLY A 186 -11.49 10.22 -1.81
N ARG A 187 -12.55 10.60 -1.11
CA ARG A 187 -12.97 12.00 -0.96
C ARG A 187 -13.48 12.27 0.45
N VAL A 188 -13.43 13.52 0.89
CA VAL A 188 -14.24 13.96 2.03
C VAL A 188 -15.72 13.79 1.66
N ALA A 189 -16.51 13.20 2.55
CA ALA A 189 -17.93 12.98 2.28
C ALA A 189 -18.69 14.32 2.17
N GLU A 190 -19.65 14.39 1.24
CA GLU A 190 -20.46 15.60 1.05
C GLU A 190 -21.36 15.94 2.23
N ARG A 191 -21.76 14.92 2.98
CA ARG A 191 -22.56 15.07 4.19
C ARG A 191 -21.78 14.53 5.36
N ASP A 192 -21.78 15.26 6.46
CA ASP A 192 -21.29 14.74 7.72
C ASP A 192 -22.21 13.58 8.15
N MET A 193 -21.66 12.37 8.14
CA MET A 193 -22.35 11.16 8.61
C MET A 193 -21.98 10.83 10.04
N ALA A 194 -20.91 11.43 10.57
CA ALA A 194 -20.47 11.22 11.92
C ALA A 194 -21.31 12.04 12.91
N GLY A 195 -21.73 13.24 12.51
CA GLY A 195 -22.50 14.16 13.36
C GLY A 195 -21.75 14.55 14.63
N ARG A 196 -20.41 14.50 14.59
CA ARG A 196 -19.52 14.65 15.74
C ARG A 196 -18.46 15.71 15.44
N PRO A 197 -18.41 16.81 16.22
CA PRO A 197 -17.38 17.82 16.06
C PRO A 197 -15.98 17.24 16.10
N GLY A 198 -15.16 17.55 15.10
CA GLY A 198 -13.78 17.06 15.02
C GLY A 198 -13.61 15.69 14.36
N VAL A 199 -14.69 15.07 13.86
CA VAL A 199 -14.62 13.85 13.05
C VAL A 199 -14.82 14.17 11.58
N LEU A 200 -13.92 13.69 10.73
CA LEU A 200 -14.01 13.69 9.28
C LEU A 200 -14.72 12.42 8.83
N THR A 201 -15.74 12.57 7.98
CA THR A 201 -16.32 11.43 7.25
C THR A 201 -15.66 11.35 5.88
N LEU A 202 -15.12 10.20 5.52
CA LEU A 202 -14.40 9.97 4.26
C LEU A 202 -15.07 8.87 3.44
N ARG A 203 -15.14 9.06 2.12
CA ARG A 203 -15.52 8.04 1.14
C ARG A 203 -14.26 7.37 0.61
N VAL A 204 -13.80 6.31 1.28
CA VAL A 204 -12.53 5.61 1.00
C VAL A 204 -12.61 4.16 1.48
N ASP A 205 -11.97 3.23 0.75
CA ASP A 205 -11.90 1.80 1.12
C ASP A 205 -10.73 1.54 2.08
N VAL A 206 -10.94 1.87 3.36
CA VAL A 206 -9.98 1.50 4.42
C VAL A 206 -10.42 0.21 5.11
N ARG A 207 -9.42 -0.55 5.55
CA ARG A 207 -9.57 -1.81 6.28
C ARG A 207 -8.82 -1.76 7.61
N ARG A 208 -9.04 -2.76 8.47
CA ARG A 208 -8.21 -2.97 9.68
C ARG A 208 -6.73 -2.88 9.31
N GLY A 209 -5.94 -2.25 10.16
CA GLY A 209 -4.53 -1.97 9.89
C GLY A 209 -4.27 -0.55 9.35
N ASN A 210 -5.25 0.11 8.71
CA ASN A 210 -5.14 1.55 8.37
C ASN A 210 -5.36 2.47 9.57
N SER A 211 -5.87 1.95 10.69
CA SER A 211 -6.02 2.72 11.94
C SER A 211 -4.68 3.35 12.33
N GLY A 212 -4.71 4.66 12.59
CA GLY A 212 -3.58 5.51 12.91
C GLY A 212 -2.86 6.07 11.68
N GLY A 213 -3.30 5.69 10.47
CA GLY A 213 -2.77 6.18 9.21
C GLY A 213 -3.20 7.61 8.88
N PRO A 214 -2.37 8.38 8.17
CA PRO A 214 -2.70 9.75 7.80
C PRO A 214 -3.70 9.78 6.65
N VAL A 215 -4.62 10.75 6.73
CA VAL A 215 -5.44 11.20 5.61
C VAL A 215 -4.67 12.31 4.91
N LEU A 216 -4.33 12.15 3.64
CA LEU A 216 -3.56 13.10 2.85
C LEU A 216 -4.47 13.87 1.89
N ASP A 217 -4.19 15.16 1.70
CA ASP A 217 -4.69 15.90 0.53
C ASP A 217 -3.91 15.50 -0.74
N ALA A 218 -4.34 16.05 -1.88
CA ALA A 218 -3.71 15.77 -3.17
C ALA A 218 -2.23 16.20 -3.25
N GLY A 219 -1.78 17.14 -2.41
CA GLY A 219 -0.40 17.60 -2.31
C GLY A 219 0.44 16.87 -1.25
N GLY A 220 -0.12 15.84 -0.61
CA GLY A 220 0.55 15.03 0.40
C GLY A 220 0.55 15.63 1.81
N ARG A 221 -0.22 16.69 2.09
CA ARG A 221 -0.35 17.23 3.46
C ARG A 221 -1.38 16.45 4.25
N VAL A 222 -1.10 16.24 5.53
CA VAL A 222 -2.00 15.52 6.43
C VAL A 222 -3.21 16.40 6.75
N LEU A 223 -4.41 15.83 6.62
CA LEU A 223 -5.72 16.42 6.94
C LEU A 223 -6.35 15.84 8.21
N GLY A 224 -5.86 14.69 8.65
CA GLY A 224 -6.37 13.98 9.80
C GLY A 224 -5.76 12.60 9.96
N VAL A 225 -6.30 11.84 10.91
CA VAL A 225 -5.86 10.48 11.25
C VAL A 225 -7.04 9.53 11.17
N VAL A 226 -6.94 8.47 10.39
CA VAL A 226 -8.00 7.44 10.31
C VAL A 226 -8.05 6.68 11.64
N PHE A 227 -9.25 6.52 12.21
CA PHE A 227 -9.42 5.76 13.45
C PHE A 227 -10.45 4.63 13.35
N ALA A 228 -11.39 4.70 12.40
CA ALA A 228 -12.39 3.67 12.22
C ALA A 228 -12.89 3.57 10.78
N ALA A 229 -13.46 2.40 10.44
CA ALA A 229 -14.30 2.20 9.27
C ALA A 229 -15.74 1.94 9.74
N ILE A 230 -16.74 2.37 8.97
CA ILE A 230 -18.14 2.08 9.30
C ILE A 230 -18.39 0.57 9.17
N ASP A 231 -18.92 -0.01 10.24
CA ASP A 231 -19.44 -1.39 10.26
C ASP A 231 -20.70 -1.47 9.39
N THR A 232 -20.52 -1.93 8.15
CA THR A 232 -21.59 -2.04 7.16
C THR A 232 -22.70 -3.00 7.62
N PRO A 233 -22.42 -4.21 8.14
CA PRO A 233 -23.42 -5.06 8.76
C PRO A 233 -24.26 -4.36 9.85
N ALA A 234 -23.61 -3.69 10.81
CA ALA A 234 -24.31 -3.03 11.91
C ALA A 234 -25.19 -1.86 11.42
N VAL A 235 -24.73 -1.09 10.44
CA VAL A 235 -25.54 -0.03 9.83
C VAL A 235 -26.72 -0.60 9.05
N TYR A 236 -26.50 -1.67 8.28
CA TYR A 236 -27.57 -2.32 7.51
C TYR A 236 -28.65 -2.89 8.44
N ALA A 237 -28.26 -3.58 9.52
CA ALA A 237 -29.20 -4.13 10.49
C ALA A 237 -30.13 -3.07 11.11
N ARG A 238 -29.65 -1.83 11.31
CA ARG A 238 -30.44 -0.73 11.89
C ARG A 238 -31.23 0.08 10.88
N THR A 239 -30.74 0.21 9.64
CA THR A 239 -31.26 1.20 8.68
C THR A 239 -31.78 0.61 7.38
N GLY A 240 -31.53 -0.68 7.11
CA GLY A 240 -31.77 -1.33 5.82
C GLY A 240 -30.88 -0.82 4.68
N LYS A 241 -29.95 0.11 4.95
CA LYS A 241 -29.09 0.73 3.93
C LYS A 241 -27.68 0.16 4.01
N ARG A 242 -27.18 -0.31 2.85
CA ARG A 242 -25.80 -0.77 2.73
C ARG A 242 -24.87 0.42 2.45
N ILE A 243 -24.08 0.80 3.44
CA ILE A 243 -23.06 1.84 3.28
C ILE A 243 -21.72 1.16 3.08
N ARG A 244 -21.03 1.42 1.97
CA ARG A 244 -19.67 0.90 1.72
C ARG A 244 -18.67 2.05 1.65
N ASN A 245 -17.40 1.72 1.91
CA ASN A 245 -16.25 2.61 1.73
C ASN A 245 -16.44 3.92 2.50
N VAL A 246 -16.84 3.82 3.78
CA VAL A 246 -16.89 4.99 4.66
C VAL A 246 -15.92 4.79 5.81
N ALA A 247 -14.98 5.71 5.92
CA ALA A 247 -14.03 5.80 7.01
C ALA A 247 -14.33 7.03 7.86
N LEU A 248 -13.92 6.95 9.13
CA LEU A 248 -13.92 8.06 10.06
C LEU A 248 -12.47 8.44 10.38
N GLY A 249 -12.19 9.74 10.28
CA GLY A 249 -10.91 10.32 10.66
C GLY A 249 -11.06 11.36 11.75
N LEU A 250 -10.01 11.57 12.54
CA LEU A 250 -9.91 12.68 13.48
C LEU A 250 -9.35 13.89 12.74
N SER A 251 -9.98 15.06 12.89
CA SER A 251 -9.55 16.28 12.22
C SER A 251 -8.24 16.82 12.82
N LEU A 252 -7.48 17.58 12.02
CA LEU A 252 -6.27 18.24 12.52
C LEU A 252 -6.50 19.13 13.74
N ARG A 253 -7.71 19.65 13.95
CA ARG A 253 -8.02 20.42 15.16
C ARG A 253 -7.82 19.56 16.42
N ILE A 254 -8.44 18.38 16.42
CA ILE A 254 -8.34 17.41 17.54
C ILE A 254 -6.89 16.92 17.70
N VAL A 255 -6.22 16.64 16.57
CA VAL A 255 -4.83 16.18 16.58
C VAL A 255 -3.88 17.24 17.14
N ARG A 256 -4.03 18.51 16.74
CA ARG A 256 -3.22 19.63 17.25
C ARG A 256 -3.42 19.84 18.75
N GLU A 257 -4.68 19.82 19.22
CA GLU A 257 -4.99 19.91 20.65
C GLU A 257 -4.27 18.82 21.46
N PHE A 258 -4.35 17.57 20.97
CA PHE A 258 -3.66 16.44 21.59
C PHE A 258 -2.14 16.61 21.60
N LEU A 259 -1.52 16.88 20.45
CA LEU A 259 -0.06 17.00 20.35
C LEU A 259 0.48 18.16 21.20
N SER A 260 -0.25 19.27 21.26
CA SER A 260 0.12 20.40 22.11
C SER A 260 0.11 20.01 23.60
N ALA A 261 -0.85 19.20 24.04
CA ALA A 261 -0.88 18.70 25.42
C ALA A 261 0.30 17.76 25.73
N GLN A 262 0.87 17.10 24.71
CA GLN A 262 2.07 16.25 24.85
C GLN A 262 3.39 17.01 24.65
N GLY A 263 3.34 18.34 24.42
CA GLY A 263 4.54 19.14 24.13
C GLY A 263 5.21 18.82 22.78
N VAL A 264 4.49 18.19 21.85
CA VAL A 264 4.99 17.82 20.53
C VAL A 264 4.48 18.80 19.48
N ARG A 265 5.39 19.35 18.66
CA ARG A 265 5.04 20.27 17.56
C ARG A 265 5.29 19.60 16.21
N ALA A 266 4.22 19.27 15.50
CA ALA A 266 4.30 18.81 14.11
C ALA A 266 4.56 19.99 13.15
N GLY A 267 5.25 19.73 12.05
CA GLY A 267 5.45 20.73 11.00
C GLY A 267 4.17 20.97 10.21
N GLU A 268 3.98 22.19 9.71
CA GLU A 268 2.84 22.56 8.87
C GLU A 268 3.31 23.13 7.53
N ALA A 269 2.49 22.94 6.50
CA ALA A 269 2.69 23.55 5.19
C ALA A 269 1.35 23.88 4.54
N PRO A 270 1.28 24.92 3.69
CA PRO A 270 0.07 25.22 2.92
C PRO A 270 -0.28 24.06 1.97
N GLU A 271 -1.52 24.10 1.47
CA GLU A 271 -1.97 23.24 0.35
C GLU A 271 -1.00 23.40 -0.82
N ALA A 272 -0.62 22.29 -1.43
CA ALA A 272 0.34 22.24 -2.53
C ALA A 272 -0.33 21.73 -3.81
N ASN A 273 0.37 21.87 -4.94
CA ASN A 273 -0.11 21.31 -6.21
C ASN A 273 -0.32 19.79 -6.08
N PRO A 274 -1.38 19.24 -6.70
CA PRO A 274 -1.62 17.81 -6.72
C PRO A 274 -0.43 17.03 -7.25
N LEU A 275 -0.05 15.97 -6.53
CA LEU A 275 0.94 15.00 -6.94
C LEU A 275 0.30 13.93 -7.85
N SER A 276 1.13 13.25 -8.65
CA SER A 276 0.69 12.01 -9.32
C SER A 276 0.38 10.93 -8.27
N ALA A 277 -0.35 9.88 -8.65
CA ALA A 277 -0.67 8.79 -7.71
C ALA A 277 0.60 8.12 -7.16
N ASP A 278 1.60 7.91 -8.02
CA ASP A 278 2.88 7.30 -7.64
C ASP A 278 3.69 8.24 -6.74
N ASP A 279 3.76 9.53 -7.07
CA ASP A 279 4.46 10.52 -6.25
C ASP A 279 3.80 10.69 -4.88
N LEU A 280 2.46 10.65 -4.82
CA LEU A 280 1.72 10.73 -3.56
C LEU A 280 1.97 9.48 -2.69
N PHE A 281 2.02 8.29 -3.32
CA PHE A 281 2.39 7.06 -2.63
C PHE A 281 3.81 7.14 -2.08
N GLU A 282 4.79 7.53 -2.88
CA GLU A 282 6.19 7.65 -2.45
C GLU A 282 6.36 8.74 -1.38
N HIS A 283 5.66 9.86 -1.51
CA HIS A 283 5.61 10.91 -0.50
C HIS A 283 5.10 10.37 0.84
N GLY A 284 3.96 9.67 0.82
CA GLY A 284 3.40 9.02 2.01
C GLY A 284 4.34 7.97 2.59
N ARG A 285 4.92 7.13 1.72
CA ARG A 285 5.84 6.05 2.08
C ARG A 285 7.05 6.57 2.86
N ALA A 286 7.48 7.81 2.62
CA ALA A 286 8.64 8.42 3.27
C ALA A 286 8.46 8.68 4.79
N PHE A 287 7.21 8.74 5.30
CA PHE A 287 6.94 9.02 6.72
C PHE A 287 6.04 8.01 7.42
N ILE A 288 5.38 7.09 6.72
CA ILE A 288 4.58 6.06 7.38
C ILE A 288 5.46 5.02 8.08
N ALA A 289 4.87 4.38 9.08
CA ALA A 289 5.44 3.23 9.73
C ALA A 289 4.35 2.25 10.16
N GLN A 290 4.70 0.97 10.16
CA GLN A 290 3.86 -0.06 10.75
C GLN A 290 4.11 -0.09 12.25
N ILE A 291 3.04 -0.16 13.04
CA ILE A 291 3.11 -0.35 14.47
C ILE A 291 2.74 -1.79 14.79
N ARG A 292 3.53 -2.44 15.64
CA ARG A 292 3.22 -3.77 16.19
C ARG A 292 3.16 -3.69 17.70
N CYS A 293 2.15 -4.37 18.24
CA CYS A 293 2.04 -4.62 19.66
C CYS A 293 2.39 -6.09 19.96
N TRP A 294 3.37 -6.29 20.84
CA TRP A 294 3.84 -7.61 21.24
C TRP A 294 3.41 -7.92 22.68
N ARG A 295 2.78 -9.08 22.87
CA ARG A 295 2.24 -9.55 24.16
C ARG A 295 3.04 -10.74 24.67
#